data_AF-A0A2D6MGH2-F1
#
_entry.id   AF-A0A2D6MGH2-F1
#
_cell.length_a   1.000
_cell.length_b   1.000
_cell.length_c   1.000
_cell.angle_alpha   90.00
_cell.angle_beta   90.00
_cell.angle_gamma   90.00
#
_symmetry.space_group_name_H-M   'P 1'
#
loop_
_entity.id
_entity.type
_entity.pdbx_description
1 polymer ?
#
loop_
_entity_poly.entity_id
_entity_poly.type
_entity_poly.pdbx_seq_one_letter_code
_entity_poly.pdbx_strand_id
1 'polypeptide(L)' 'MKLQPYIEKLNSSKEYKAFTEKHNDAFMVAGFFILDLETGQNLHQIDYYIPSEKKVAAFTLDKAITLQLMQYANKKVPTE' A
#
# COMPACT_ATOMS: atom_id res chain seq x y z
N MET A 1 11.09 -14.81 -3.46
CA MET A 1 10.71 -13.87 -2.38
C MET A 1 9.46 -14.39 -1.69
N LYS A 2 9.36 -14.30 -0.36
CA LYS A 2 8.19 -14.78 0.39
C LYS A 2 7.35 -13.56 0.81
N LEU A 3 6.07 -13.54 0.43
CA LEU A 3 5.14 -12.44 0.75
C LEU A 3 4.68 -12.46 2.22
N GLN A 4 4.55 -13.65 2.80
CA GLN A 4 4.00 -13.89 4.13
C GLN A 4 4.57 -12.97 5.24
N PRO A 5 5.89 -12.78 5.37
CA PRO A 5 6.44 -11.96 6.46
C PRO A 5 6.05 -10.48 6.38
N TYR A 6 5.81 -9.98 5.15
CA TYR A 6 5.40 -8.59 4.92
C TYR A 6 3.93 -8.38 5.31
N ILE A 7 3.08 -9.36 5.02
CA ILE A 7 1.69 -9.35 5.45
C ILE A 7 1.60 -9.42 6.98
N GLU A 8 2.39 -10.29 7.61
CA GLU A 8 2.43 -10.39 9.08
C GLU A 8 2.92 -9.09 9.73
N LYS A 9 3.97 -8.49 9.18
CA LYS A 9 4.48 -7.17 9.61
C LYS A 9 3.39 -6.11 9.51
N LEU A 10 2.68 -6.04 8.37
CA LEU A 10 1.57 -5.11 8.17
C LEU A 10 0.42 -5.36 9.16
N ASN A 11 -0.02 -6.59 9.33
CA ASN A 11 -1.12 -6.97 10.24
C ASN A 11 -0.82 -6.66 11.71
N SER A 12 0.46 -6.69 12.10
CA SER A 12 0.89 -6.35 13.45
C SER A 12 0.88 -4.84 13.75
N SER A 13 0.86 -4.00 12.70
CA SER A 13 0.98 -2.55 12.81
C SER A 13 -0.27 -1.88 13.34
N LYS A 14 -0.10 -0.74 14.02
CA LYS A 14 -1.24 0.04 14.55
C LYS A 14 -1.95 0.77 13.41
N GLU A 15 -1.18 1.21 12.42
CA GLU A 15 -1.62 1.90 11.22
C GLU A 15 -2.59 1.05 10.42
N TYR A 16 -2.25 -0.22 10.18
CA TYR A 16 -3.11 -1.15 9.46
C TYR A 16 -4.37 -1.50 10.25
N LYS A 17 -4.27 -1.73 11.57
CA LYS A 17 -5.44 -1.99 12.41
C LYS A 17 -6.43 -0.84 12.37
N ALA A 18 -5.96 0.38 12.61
CA ALA A 18 -6.78 1.59 12.53
C ALA A 18 -7.36 1.80 11.13
N PHE A 19 -6.60 1.46 10.08
CA PHE A 19 -7.09 1.49 8.70
C PHE A 19 -8.24 0.50 8.47
N THR A 20 -8.08 -0.76 8.87
CA THR A 20 -9.11 -1.78 8.68
C THR A 20 -10.39 -1.49 9.45
N GLU A 21 -10.30 -0.93 10.67
CA GLU A 21 -11.46 -0.51 11.46
C GLU A 21 -12.25 0.62 10.78
N LYS A 22 -11.54 1.53 10.11
CA LYS A 22 -12.12 2.68 9.42
C LYS A 22 -12.66 2.34 8.03
N HIS A 23 -12.01 1.43 7.32
CA HIS A 23 -12.28 1.11 5.91
C HIS A 23 -12.59 -0.39 5.74
N ASN A 24 -13.72 -0.83 6.30
CA ASN A 24 -14.13 -2.24 6.30
C ASN A 24 -14.42 -2.80 4.89
N ASP A 25 -14.63 -1.93 3.91
CA ASP A 25 -14.84 -2.28 2.50
C ASP A 25 -13.54 -2.34 1.69
N ALA A 26 -12.40 -2.02 2.30
CA ALA A 26 -11.11 -2.04 1.62
C ALA A 26 -10.60 -3.45 1.37
N PHE A 27 -9.93 -3.67 0.23
CA PHE A 27 -9.31 -4.94 -0.11
C PHE A 27 -7.97 -4.76 -0.80
N MET A 28 -7.06 -5.71 -0.58
CA MET A 28 -5.72 -5.68 -1.18
C MET A 28 -5.82 -5.80 -2.70
N VAL A 29 -5.13 -4.92 -3.43
CA VAL A 29 -5.14 -4.89 -4.90
C VAL A 29 -3.77 -5.10 -5.54
N ALA A 30 -2.68 -4.73 -4.85
CA ALA A 30 -1.34 -4.90 -5.38
C ALA A 30 -0.29 -5.03 -4.28
N GLY A 31 0.85 -5.62 -4.64
CA GLY A 31 2.06 -5.61 -3.84
C GLY A 31 3.25 -5.29 -4.72
N PHE A 32 3.99 -4.23 -4.39
CA PHE A 32 5.20 -3.81 -5.09
C PHE A 32 6.44 -4.18 -4.27
N PHE A 33 7.40 -4.75 -4.97
CA PHE A 33 8.66 -5.22 -4.41
C PHE A 33 9.78 -4.72 -5.31
N ILE A 34 10.37 -3.60 -4.92
CA ILE A 34 11.45 -2.97 -5.67
C ILE A 34 12.76 -3.45 -5.06
N LEU A 35 13.59 -4.04 -5.91
CA LEU A 35 14.92 -4.48 -5.54
C LEU A 35 15.93 -3.45 -6.05
N ASP A 36 16.59 -2.75 -5.14
CA ASP A 36 17.69 -1.85 -5.46
C ASP A 36 19.00 -2.62 -5.29
N LEU A 37 19.61 -2.98 -6.41
CA LEU A 37 20.85 -3.74 -6.45
C LEU A 37 22.11 -2.86 -6.30
N GLU A 38 21.96 -1.54 -6.37
CA GLU A 38 23.08 -0.60 -6.27
C GLU A 38 23.27 -0.14 -4.83
N THR A 39 22.20 0.34 -4.19
CA THR A 39 22.27 0.86 -2.81
C THR A 39 21.79 -0.13 -1.76
N GLY A 40 21.14 -1.22 -2.18
CA GLY A 40 20.52 -2.21 -1.27
C GLY A 40 19.24 -1.72 -0.60
N GLN A 41 18.75 -0.52 -0.94
CA GLN A 41 17.52 0.05 -0.38
C GLN A 41 16.29 -0.47 -1.10
N ASN A 42 15.96 -1.74 -0.83
CA ASN A 42 14.73 -2.34 -1.31
C ASN A 42 13.50 -1.59 -0.78
N LEU A 43 12.43 -1.54 -1.58
CA LEU A 43 11.15 -0.96 -1.21
C LEU A 43 10.05 -2.02 -1.28
N HIS A 44 9.24 -2.10 -0.24
CA HIS A 44 8.12 -3.03 -0.14
C HIS A 44 6.85 -2.24 0.12
N GLN A 45 5.89 -2.33 -0.80
CA GLN A 45 4.62 -1.65 -0.71
C GLN A 45 3.46 -2.62 -0.90
N ILE A 46 2.39 -2.47 -0.12
CA ILE A 46 1.13 -3.20 -0.30
C ILE A 46 0.00 -2.18 -0.43
N ASP A 47 -0.80 -2.33 -1.47
CA ASP A 47 -1.88 -1.40 -1.81
C ASP A 47 -3.24 -2.02 -1.52
N TYR A 48 -4.11 -1.23 -0.90
CA TYR A 48 -5.51 -1.55 -0.64
C TYR A 48 -6.40 -0.55 -1.38
N TYR A 49 -7.36 -1.05 -2.15
CA TYR A 49 -8.38 -0.20 -2.74
C TYR A 49 -9.53 0.00 -1.75
N ILE A 50 -10.00 1.23 -1.61
CA ILE A 50 -11.14 1.62 -0.77
C ILE A 50 -12.29 2.01 -1.72
N PRO A 51 -13.25 1.11 -1.99
CA PRO A 51 -14.32 1.33 -2.96
C PRO A 51 -15.19 2.55 -2.63
N SER A 52 -15.56 2.72 -1.35
CA SER A 52 -16.38 3.83 -0.87
C SER A 52 -15.77 5.20 -1.14
N GLU A 53 -14.43 5.31 -1.09
CA GLU A 53 -13.72 6.56 -1.30
C GLU A 53 -13.11 6.71 -2.69
N LYS A 54 -13.11 5.64 -3.51
CA LYS A 54 -12.38 5.57 -4.79
C LYS A 54 -10.91 5.96 -4.64
N LYS A 55 -10.28 5.49 -3.56
CA LYS A 55 -8.88 5.76 -3.21
C LYS A 55 -8.10 4.48 -3.09
N VAL A 56 -6.78 4.61 -3.16
CA VAL A 56 -5.83 3.54 -2.87
C VAL A 56 -5.05 3.94 -1.62
N ALA A 57 -5.01 3.05 -0.63
CA ALA A 57 -4.14 3.12 0.51
C ALA A 57 -2.86 2.34 0.22
N ALA A 58 -1.73 3.03 0.07
CA ALA A 58 -0.42 2.43 -0.10
C ALA A 58 0.29 2.33 1.25
N PHE A 59 0.70 1.12 1.62
CA PHE A 59 1.49 0.85 2.82
C PHE A 59 2.92 0.52 2.45
N THR A 60 3.88 1.40 2.77
CA THR A 60 5.31 1.08 2.66
C THR A 60 5.80 0.41 3.94
N LEU A 61 6.61 -0.65 3.82
CA LEU A 61 6.91 -1.57 4.93
C LEU A 61 8.37 -1.55 5.40
N ASP A 62 9.25 -0.73 4.82
CA ASP A 62 10.70 -0.85 5.06
C ASP A 62 11.15 -0.29 6.41
N LYS A 63 11.37 1.03 6.50
CA LYS A 63 11.89 1.68 7.72
C LYS A 63 10.85 1.75 8.82
N ALA A 64 9.73 2.38 8.51
CA ALA A 64 8.53 2.46 9.34
C ALA A 64 7.35 2.16 8.44
N ILE A 65 6.27 1.65 9.03
CA ILE A 65 5.04 1.43 8.27
C ILE A 65 4.40 2.79 8.03
N THR A 66 4.40 3.23 6.77
CA THR A 66 3.79 4.50 6.38
C THR A 66 2.57 4.22 5.52
N LEU A 67 1.48 4.92 5.84
CA LEU A 67 0.23 4.89 5.07
C LEU A 67 0.14 6.16 4.22
N GLN A 68 -0.07 5.99 2.93
CA GLN A 68 -0.37 7.07 1.99
C GLN A 68 -1.71 6.82 1.31
N LEU A 69 -2.64 7.77 1.40
CA LEU A 69 -3.90 7.73 0.67
C LEU A 69 -3.75 8.45 -0.67
N MET A 70 -3.78 7.67 -1.76
CA MET A 70 -3.72 8.14 -3.12
C MET A 70 -5.12 8.27 -3.70
N GLN A 71 -5.37 9.37 -4.42
CA GLN A 71 -6.61 9.53 -5.18
C GLN A 71 -6.47 8.86 -6.54
N TYR A 72 -7.55 8.25 -7.03
CA TYR A 72 -7.62 7.92 -8.44
C TYR A 72 -7.51 9.21 -9.26
N ALA A 73 -6.67 9.20 -10.30
CA ALA A 73 -6.60 10.30 -11.25
C ALA A 73 -8.01 10.51 -11.82
N ASN A 74 -8.62 11.67 -11.56
CA ASN A 74 -9.79 12.11 -12.30
C ASN A 74 -9.49 12.03 -13.80
N LYS A 75 -10.50 11.69 -14.61
CA LYS A 75 -10.49 11.49 -16.08
C LYS A 75 -9.82 12.62 -16.90
N LYS A 76 -8.54 12.93 -16.68
CA LYS A 76 -7.71 13.67 -17.61
C LYS A 76 -6.98 12.61 -18.42
N VAL A 77 -7.64 12.22 -19.50
CA VAL A 77 -6.97 11.55 -20.61
C VAL A 77 -5.88 12.52 -21.09
N PRO A 78 -4.61 12.09 -21.23
CA PRO A 78 -3.61 12.93 -21.89
C PRO A 78 -4.16 13.34 -23.25
N THR A 79 -4.36 14.64 -23.45
CA THR A 79 -4.57 15.21 -24.79
C THR A 79 -3.20 15.39 -25.42
N GLU A 80 -3.05 14.87 -26.64
CA GLU A 80 -1.87 15.05 -27.49
C GLU A 80 -1.45 16.51 -27.66
#